data_AF-A0A966MR61-F1
#
_entry.id   AF-A0A966MR61-F1
#
_cell.length_a   1.000
_cell.length_b   1.000
_cell.length_c   1.000
_cell.angle_alpha   90.00
_cell.angle_beta   90.00
_cell.angle_gamma   90.00
#
_symmetry.space_group_name_H-M   'P 1'
#
loop_
_entity.id
_entity.type
_entity.pdbx_description
1 polymer ?
#
loop_
_entity_poly.entity_id
_entity_poly.type
_entity_poly.pdbx_seq_one_letter_code
_entity_poly.pdbx_strand_id
1 'polypeptide(L)' 'RPRPRAMASVPATSETSQRLSRDLRRRGWSFVGPTTMYALMQSMGLVDDHLEGCHRAGG' A
#
# COMPACT_ATOMS: atom_id res chain seq x y z
N ARG A 1 2.61 12.38 -3.54
CA ARG A 1 2.73 11.68 -4.84
C ARG A 1 1.53 12.10 -5.69
N PRO A 2 1.68 12.38 -7.00
CA PRO A 2 0.53 12.64 -7.85
C PRO A 2 -0.40 11.41 -7.91
N ARG A 3 -1.71 11.65 -7.99
CA ARG A 3 -2.72 10.59 -8.03
C ARG A 3 -2.54 9.73 -9.30
N PRO A 4 -2.58 8.39 -9.21
CA PRO A 4 -2.37 7.53 -10.36
C PRO A 4 -3.52 7.66 -11.37
N ARG A 5 -3.20 7.69 -12.66
CA ARG A 5 -4.20 7.74 -13.75
C ARG A 5 -4.62 6.37 -14.27
N ALA A 6 -3.83 5.33 -13.98
CA ALA A 6 -4.08 3.96 -14.40
C ALA A 6 -3.63 2.99 -13.32
N MET A 7 -4.25 1.80 -13.30
CA MET A 7 -3.89 0.73 -12.35
C MET A 7 -2.42 0.31 -12.46
N ALA A 8 -1.87 0.29 -13.68
CA ALA A 8 -0.45 -0.02 -13.92
C ALA A 8 0.51 0.99 -13.27
N SER A 9 0.02 2.20 -12.95
CA SER A 9 0.80 3.21 -12.24
C SER A 9 0.77 3.03 -10.73
N VAL A 10 -0.08 2.17 -10.17
CA VAL A 10 -0.11 1.87 -8.72
C VAL A 10 1.00 0.86 -8.42
N PRO A 11 1.94 1.17 -7.52
CA PRO A 11 3.04 0.25 -7.21
C PRO A 11 2.50 -0.95 -6.43
N ALA A 12 3.18 -2.09 -6.54
CA ALA A 12 2.81 -3.28 -5.75
C ALA A 12 3.38 -3.24 -4.31
N THR A 13 4.40 -2.42 -4.05
CA THR A 13 5.05 -2.28 -2.75
C THR A 13 5.52 -0.84 -2.53
N SER A 14 5.86 -0.50 -1.28
CA SER A 14 6.56 0.75 -0.94
C SER A 14 7.72 0.46 0.02
N GLU A 15 8.63 1.41 0.20
CA GLU A 15 9.69 1.30 1.20
C GLU A 15 9.11 1.07 2.61
N THR A 16 8.02 1.77 2.95
CA THR A 16 7.31 1.59 4.22
C THR A 16 6.72 0.19 4.36
N SER A 17 6.10 -0.37 3.31
CA SER A 17 5.55 -1.73 3.38
C SER A 17 6.64 -2.80 3.50
N GLN A 18 7.81 -2.57 2.89
CA GLN A 18 8.98 -3.42 3.08
C GLN A 18 9.52 -3.37 4.50
N ARG A 19 9.61 -2.18 5.10
CA ARG A 19 10.02 -2.01 6.51
C ARG A 19 9.02 -2.70 7.45
N LEU A 20 7.73 -2.46 7.27
CA LEU A 20 6.68 -3.09 8.06
C LEU A 20 6.73 -4.63 7.96
N SER A 21 6.85 -5.16 6.74
CA SER A 21 7.02 -6.60 6.50
C SER A 21 8.21 -7.17 7.26
N ARG A 22 9.38 -6.52 7.19
CA ARG A 22 10.58 -6.96 7.95
C ARG A 22 10.35 -6.92 9.45
N ASP A 23 9.70 -5.88 9.97
CA ASP A 23 9.46 -5.73 11.41
C ASP A 23 8.50 -6.78 11.94
N LEU A 24 7.41 -7.06 11.22
CA LEU A 24 6.44 -8.07 11.60
C LEU A 24 7.01 -9.49 11.50
N ARG A 25 7.80 -9.80 10.47
CA ARG A 25 8.51 -11.09 10.38
C ARG A 25 9.46 -11.29 11.56
N ARG A 26 10.20 -10.25 11.96
CA ARG A 26 11.06 -10.30 13.17
C ARG A 26 10.27 -10.52 14.46
N ARG A 27 9.00 -10.12 14.50
CA ARG A 27 8.06 -10.36 15.61
C ARG A 27 7.35 -11.72 15.52
N GLY A 28 7.72 -12.59 14.58
CA GLY A 28 7.17 -13.94 14.45
C GLY A 28 5.92 -14.05 13.57
N TRP A 29 5.53 -12.99 12.86
CA TRP A 29 4.34 -13.04 12.00
C TRP A 29 4.64 -13.74 10.67
N SER A 30 3.68 -14.51 10.17
CA SER A 30 3.71 -15.16 8.85
C SER A 30 2.75 -14.46 7.86
N PHE A 31 2.90 -14.72 6.56
CA PHE A 31 2.10 -14.13 5.48
C PHE A 31 2.11 -12.59 5.38
N VAL A 32 3.06 -11.94 6.04
CA VAL A 32 3.23 -10.48 6.07
C VAL A 32 4.24 -9.99 5.02
N GLY A 33 4.14 -10.45 3.77
CA GLY A 33 5.04 -10.00 2.69
C GLY A 33 4.85 -8.51 2.32
N PRO A 34 5.84 -7.85 1.67
CA PRO A 34 5.75 -6.41 1.38
C PRO A 34 4.54 -6.00 0.52
N THR A 35 4.10 -6.86 -0.41
CA THR A 35 2.89 -6.62 -1.21
C THR A 35 1.63 -6.68 -0.35
N THR A 36 1.51 -7.70 0.50
CA THR A 36 0.40 -7.82 1.46
C THR A 36 0.34 -6.61 2.39
N MET A 37 1.49 -6.16 2.89
CA MET A 37 1.55 -4.99 3.76
C MET A 37 1.20 -3.69 3.03
N TYR A 38 1.56 -3.58 1.75
CA TYR A 38 1.15 -2.41 0.96
C TYR A 38 -0.36 -2.39 0.71
N ALA A 39 -0.93 -3.54 0.34
CA ALA A 39 -2.38 -3.68 0.21
C ALA A 39 -3.11 -3.36 1.52
N LEU A 40 -2.60 -3.84 2.66
CA LEU A 40 -3.14 -3.51 3.98
C LEU A 40 -3.11 -1.99 4.24
N MET A 41 -1.99 -1.32 3.95
CA MET A 41 -1.89 0.14 4.09
C MET A 41 -2.92 0.88 3.24
N GLN A 42 -3.15 0.43 2.00
CA GLN A 42 -4.17 0.99 1.11
C GLN A 42 -5.58 0.75 1.69
N SER A 43 -5.89 -0.47 2.14
CA SER A 43 -7.20 -0.82 2.72
C SER A 43 -7.53 -0.06 4.02
N MET A 44 -6.52 0.25 4.83
CA MET A 44 -6.69 1.01 6.07
C MET A 44 -6.70 2.54 5.85
N GLY A 45 -6.49 3.02 4.62
CA GLY A 45 -6.43 4.45 4.31
C GLY A 45 -5.11 5.13 4.70
N LEU A 46 -4.06 4.36 5.03
CA LEU A 46 -2.71 4.90 5.26
C LEU A 46 -2.05 5.37 3.95
N VAL A 47 -2.52 4.84 2.82
CA VAL A 47 -2.13 5.23 1.46
C VAL A 47 -3.40 5.44 0.66
N ASP A 48 -3.58 6.65 0.13
CA ASP A 48 -4.63 6.94 -0.84
C ASP A 48 -4.05 6.85 -2.26
N ASP A 49 -4.16 5.65 -2.84
CA ASP A 49 -3.81 5.38 -4.24
C ASP A 49 -5.07 5.21 -5.12
N HIS A 50 -6.24 5.73 -4.68
CA HIS A 50 -7.40 5.76 -5.57
C HIS A 50 -7.05 6.51 -6.86
N LEU A 51 -7.51 5.98 -7.99
CA LEU A 51 -7.23 6.58 -9.30
C LEU A 51 -7.79 8.00 -9.42
N GLU A 52 -7.18 8.81 -10.28
CA GLU A 52 -7.70 10.13 -10.64
C GLU A 52 -9.15 10.03 -11.13
N GLY A 53 -10.03 10.87 -10.59
CA GLY A 53 -11.47 10.84 -10.86
C GLY A 53 -12.26 9.78 -10.08
N CYS A 54 -11.63 8.97 -9.21
CA CYS A 54 -12.37 8.05 -8.36
C CYS A 54 -13.27 8.81 -7.37
N HIS A 55 -14.57 8.48 -7.30
CA HIS A 55 -15.53 9.12 -6.40
C HIS A 55 -15.24 8.90 -4.89
N ARG A 56 -14.27 8.03 -4.56
CA ARG A 56 -13.80 7.73 -3.20
C ARG A 56 -12.41 8.30 -2.90
N ALA A 57 -11.76 8.92 -3.89
CA ALA A 57 -10.50 9.60 -3.71
C ALA A 57 -10.61 10.65 -2.59
N GLY A 58 -9.65 10.66 -1.66
CA GLY A 58 -9.52 11.73 -0.67
C GLY A 58 -9.27 13.08 -1.36
N GLY A 59 -9.82 14.14 -0.77
CA GLY A 59 -9.69 15.52 -1.25
C GLY A 59 -8.24 16.01 -1.27
#